data_AF-A0A931GAX5-F1
#
_entry.id   AF-A0A931GAX5-F1
#
_cell.length_a   1.000
_cell.length_b   1.000
_cell.length_c   1.000
_cell.angle_alpha   90.00
_cell.angle_beta   90.00
_cell.angle_gamma   90.00
#
_symmetry.space_group_name_H-M   'P 1'
#
loop_
_entity.id
_entity.type
_entity.pdbx_description
1 polymer ?
#
loop_
_entity_poly.entity_id
_entity_poly.type
_entity_poly.pdbx_seq_one_letter_code
_entity_poly.pdbx_strand_id
1 'polypeptide(L)' 'MEHFEPEIVAFCCHYCAYTAADMAGSKRISYPSNVKIIRVPGSG' A
#
# COMPACT_ATOMS: atom_id res chain seq x y z
N MET A 1 -25.12 -11.96 -8.25
CA MET A 1 -23.73 -12.24 -7.84
C MET A 1 -23.28 -11.04 -7.03
N GLU A 2 -22.99 -11.21 -5.74
CA GLU A 2 -22.43 -10.13 -4.94
C GLU A 2 -21.04 -9.80 -5.49
N HIS A 3 -20.77 -8.51 -5.70
CA HIS A 3 -19.48 -8.04 -6.17
C HIS A 3 -18.50 -8.09 -5.00
N PHE A 4 -17.67 -9.12 -4.94
CA PHE A 4 -16.63 -9.25 -3.92
C PHE A 4 -15.45 -8.33 -4.29
N GLU A 5 -15.23 -7.29 -3.47
CA GLU A 5 -14.04 -6.45 -3.56
C GLU A 5 -13.03 -6.90 -2.50
N PRO A 6 -11.88 -7.48 -2.88
CA PRO A 6 -10.91 -7.99 -1.90
C PRO A 6 -10.26 -6.82 -1.16
N GLU A 7 -10.22 -6.85 0.17
CA GLU A 7 -9.39 -5.91 0.93
C GLU A 7 -7.94 -6.40 0.98
N ILE A 8 -7.00 -5.58 0.52
CA ILE A 8 -5.57 -5.91 0.45
C ILE A 8 -4.82 -5.09 1.50
N VAL A 9 -4.15 -5.74 2.43
CA VAL A 9 -3.30 -5.09 3.43
C VAL A 9 -1.84 -5.29 3.07
N ALA A 10 -1.11 -4.19 2.89
CA ALA A 10 0.32 -4.19 2.59
C ALA A 10 1.13 -3.71 3.80
N PHE A 11 2.04 -4.55 4.29
CA PHE A 11 2.99 -4.16 5.34
C PHE A 11 4.24 -3.58 4.70
N CYS A 12 4.44 -2.27 4.86
CA CYS A 12 5.54 -1.55 4.25
C CYS A 12 6.57 -1.16 5.32
N CYS A 13 7.80 -1.64 5.17
CA CYS A 13 8.91 -1.17 5.99
C CYS A 13 9.13 0.33 5.78
N HIS A 14 9.47 1.03 6.86
CA HIS A 14 9.63 2.47 6.86
C HIS A 14 10.65 2.98 5.82
N TYR A 15 11.77 2.27 5.67
CA TYR A 15 12.90 2.76 4.88
C TYR A 15 12.72 2.57 3.37
N CYS A 16 12.21 1.41 2.95
CA CYS A 16 12.16 1.06 1.53
C CYS A 16 10.73 1.08 0.99
N ALA A 17 9.83 0.25 1.54
CA ALA A 17 8.51 0.03 0.97
C ALA A 17 7.58 1.24 1.19
N TYR A 18 7.66 1.90 2.34
CA TYR A 18 6.83 3.08 2.63
C TYR A 18 7.27 4.27 1.77
N THR A 19 8.58 4.50 1.63
CA THR A 19 9.15 5.50 0.71
C THR A 19 8.72 5.27 -0.75
N ALA A 20 8.68 4.01 -1.19
CA ALA A 20 8.19 3.66 -2.52
C ALA A 20 6.69 3.98 -2.70
N ALA A 21 5.87 3.76 -1.66
CA ALA A 21 4.47 4.15 -1.66
C ALA A 21 4.28 5.68 -1.71
N ASP A 22 5.07 6.44 -0.95
CA ASP A 22 5.06 7.91 -1.01
C ASP A 22 5.46 8.42 -2.40
N MET A 23 6.47 7.79 -3.02
CA MET A 23 6.87 8.11 -4.39
C MET A 23 5.77 7.78 -5.40
N ALA A 24 5.06 6.66 -5.24
CA ALA A 24 3.92 6.32 -6.09
C ALA A 24 2.80 7.36 -5.98
N GLY A 25 2.52 7.85 -4.77
CA GLY A 25 1.62 8.97 -4.51
C GLY A 25 2.06 10.27 -5.17
N SER A 26 3.35 10.63 -5.05
CA SER A 26 3.92 11.82 -5.70
C SER A 26 3.87 11.73 -7.23
N LYS A 27 4.03 10.53 -7.79
CA LYS A 27 3.89 10.27 -9.23
C LYS A 27 2.44 10.13 -9.69
N ARG A 28 1.47 10.26 -8.77
CA ARG A 28 0.03 10.09 -9.03
C ARG A 28 -0.28 8.76 -9.71
N ILE A 29 0.44 7.70 -9.31
CA ILE A 29 0.17 6.34 -9.78
C ILE A 29 -1.18 5.93 -9.20
N SER A 30 -2.15 5.66 -10.07
CA SER A 30 -3.47 5.19 -9.64
C SER A 30 -3.35 3.77 -9.11
N TYR A 31 -3.91 3.54 -7.93
CA TYR A 31 -4.04 2.21 -7.34
C TYR A 31 -5.47 2.04 -6.80
N PRO A 32 -5.96 0.79 -6.74
CA PRO A 32 -7.29 0.49 -6.21
C PRO A 32 -7.47 0.93 -4.75
N SER A 33 -8.65 1.45 -4.40
CA SER A 33 -8.98 2.00 -3.07
C SER A 33 -9.04 0.94 -1.95
N ASN A 34 -9.11 -0.33 -2.33
CA ASN A 34 -9.11 -1.49 -1.44
C ASN A 34 -7.71 -1.87 -0.92
N VAL A 35 -6.66 -1.13 -1.30
CA VAL A 35 -5.29 -1.33 -0.78
C VAL A 35 -5.04 -0.44 0.43
N LYS A 36 -4.77 -1.05 1.58
CA LYS A 36 -4.45 -0.36 2.85
C LYS A 36 -2.98 -0.60 3.20
N ILE A 37 -2.20 0.47 3.34
CA ILE A 37 -0.76 0.39 3.66
C ILE A 37 -0.55 0.58 5.16
N ILE A 38 0.13 -0.37 5.80
CA ILE A 38 0.54 -0.31 7.20
C ILE A 38 2.04 -0.09 7.27
N ARG A 39 2.46 0.98 7.94
CA ARG A 39 3.87 1.28 8.18
C ARG A 39 4.42 0.41 9.31
N VAL A 40 5.50 -0.31 9.04
CA VAL A 40 6.23 -1.11 10.03
C VAL A 40 7.69 -0.63 10.16
N PRO A 41 8.32 -0.72 11.34
CA PRO A 41 9.67 -0.19 11.57
C PRO A 41 10.76 -0.89 10.71
N GLY A 42 10.57 -2.16 10.38
CA GLY A 42 11.44 -2.95 9.49
C GLY A 42 10.65 -4.08 8.85
N SER A 43 11.23 -4.77 7.87
CA SER A 43 10.60 -5.91 7.17
C SER A 43 10.59 -7.22 7.99
N GLY A 44 11.05 -7.17 9.24
CA GLY A 44 11.43 -8.35 10.02
C GLY A 44 12.95 -8.45 10.13
#